data_AF-G4TTD4-F1
#
_entry.id   AF-G4TTD4-F1
#
_cell.length_a   1.000
_cell.length_b   1.000
_cell.length_c   1.000
_cell.angle_alpha   90.00
_cell.angle_beta   90.00
_cell.angle_gamma   90.00
#
_symmetry.space_group_name_H-M   'P 1'
#
loop_
_entity.id
_entity.type
_entity.pdbx_description
1 polymer ?
#
loop_
_entity_poly.entity_id
_entity_poly.type
_entity_poly.pdbx_seq_one_letter_code
_entity_poly.pdbx_strand_id
1 'polypeptide(L)'
;MSGNGYNAPYYSVPNNDNSYPLQYPPPRPGPVPVQPRSANPNVASVPGSNTTPSATPNHQTQFSVSSASNTTHYRYDEATVIGSGGATDSPKPWPGALHPDASANVYEDPYGTSKTEAAHDFTPNVQNAHGRYNDPNRWSFDSAYARPPGLRRFTGPWFKWHWNLQVSRRRMPRLLYIMTGVLLMAGWLAVTLSFANNLKSNEAKNSAGSSINSNAPPAPGDKNETFIFLSGQLNRFDTSLRSINIDWSMFGAEGPLVYDDLRSTEIPIDSWGRQVFALFRDTVARADRGTNITDFQPFRVINPNIKPVGFLGMTEFDTINTDVGLGQKSSSPWMIPEFGYPFDVFQGTITWVVASNATITSTGRPGSGVFGMRGAILTDSLLNIKVRSNVTATCYIPTDPGCELIIQIWVERTGLVKFCVFAVFLVNWIVTIAIFLVTGEALLLNRTNILSGTDILAICFSALFALPSVRSLLPGVPGYGCLLDMVGILPNVIIVALCTTFFANSRLRMRAHQQREREREGKSE
;
A
#
# COMPACT_ATOMS: atom_id res chain seq x y z
N MET A 1 24.30 -59.10 7.10
CA MET A 1 23.28 -58.58 6.17
C MET A 1 23.74 -57.16 5.79
N SER A 2 24.60 -56.98 4.77
CA SER A 2 24.24 -56.88 3.34
C SER A 2 22.95 -56.06 3.18
N GLY A 3 22.89 -54.88 2.58
CA GLY A 3 23.76 -54.15 1.65
C GLY A 3 22.80 -53.35 0.76
N ASN A 4 23.02 -52.06 0.55
CA ASN A 4 22.32 -51.29 -0.49
C ASN A 4 23.23 -50.14 -0.93
N GLY A 5 24.00 -50.43 -1.98
CA GLY A 5 24.77 -49.44 -2.72
C GLY A 5 23.86 -48.74 -3.74
N TYR A 6 23.81 -47.42 -3.66
CA TYR A 6 23.29 -46.58 -4.73
C TYR A 6 24.44 -46.32 -5.72
N ASN A 7 24.48 -47.08 -6.81
CA ASN A 7 25.28 -46.76 -7.98
C ASN A 7 24.48 -45.79 -8.86
N ALA A 8 24.87 -44.52 -8.88
CA ALA A 8 24.47 -43.59 -9.93
C ALA A 8 25.35 -43.82 -11.17
N PRO A 9 24.79 -43.82 -12.39
CA PRO A 9 25.58 -43.99 -13.60
C PRO A 9 26.39 -42.71 -13.87
N TYR A 10 27.72 -42.84 -13.93
CA TYR A 10 28.60 -41.86 -14.55
C TYR A 10 28.32 -41.84 -16.05
N TYR A 11 27.71 -40.75 -16.54
CA TYR A 11 27.73 -40.43 -17.95
C TYR A 11 29.08 -39.79 -18.28
N SER A 12 29.77 -40.36 -19.26
CA SER A 12 30.99 -39.79 -19.83
C SER A 12 30.68 -38.48 -20.55
N VAL A 13 31.45 -37.45 -20.21
CA VAL A 13 31.44 -36.15 -20.89
C VAL A 13 32.02 -36.34 -22.30
N PRO A 14 31.33 -35.95 -23.38
CA PRO A 14 31.92 -35.99 -24.72
C PRO A 14 32.96 -34.89 -24.85
N ASN A 15 34.15 -35.26 -25.29
CA ASN A 15 35.23 -34.35 -25.65
C ASN A 15 34.81 -33.59 -26.93
N ASN A 16 34.60 -32.28 -26.84
CA ASN A 16 34.03 -31.47 -27.91
C ASN A 16 35.08 -30.48 -28.44
N ASP A 17 36.05 -30.99 -29.20
CA ASP A 17 36.96 -30.20 -30.03
C ASP A 17 36.31 -29.84 -31.38
N ASN A 18 35.21 -29.09 -31.34
CA ASN A 18 34.61 -28.51 -32.55
C ASN A 18 34.19 -27.06 -32.30
N SER A 19 34.94 -26.16 -32.92
CA SER A 19 34.70 -24.73 -33.03
C SER A 19 33.42 -24.45 -33.81
N TYR A 20 32.35 -24.07 -33.10
CA TYR A 20 31.17 -23.45 -33.73
C TYR A 20 31.44 -21.95 -33.97
N PRO A 21 31.11 -21.41 -35.16
CA PRO A 21 31.17 -19.97 -35.38
C PRO A 21 30.11 -19.26 -34.54
N LEU A 22 30.50 -18.19 -33.85
CA LEU A 22 29.63 -17.27 -33.13
C LEU A 22 28.58 -16.69 -34.11
N GLN A 23 27.36 -17.24 -34.11
CA GLN A 23 26.20 -16.57 -34.66
C GLN A 23 25.74 -15.50 -33.66
N TYR A 24 25.96 -14.23 -34.01
CA TYR A 24 25.34 -13.12 -33.31
C TYR A 24 23.82 -13.18 -33.49
N PRO A 25 23.02 -12.98 -32.43
CA PRO A 25 21.59 -12.79 -32.58
C PRO A 25 21.33 -11.53 -33.43
N PRO A 26 20.25 -11.51 -34.24
CA PRO A 26 19.89 -10.33 -35.01
C PRO A 26 19.65 -9.13 -34.09
N PRO A 27 20.01 -7.91 -34.52
CA PRO A 27 19.78 -6.70 -33.73
C PRO A 27 18.29 -6.57 -33.41
N ARG A 28 17.98 -6.34 -32.13
CA ARG A 28 16.62 -6.01 -31.70
C ARG A 28 16.17 -4.73 -32.44
N PRO A 29 14.89 -4.63 -32.84
CA PRO A 29 14.34 -3.36 -33.30
C PRO A 29 14.55 -2.31 -32.20
N GLY A 30 15.10 -1.16 -32.59
CA GLY A 30 15.39 -0.05 -31.68
C GLY A 30 14.14 0.42 -30.93
N PRO A 31 14.31 1.03 -29.75
CA PRO A 31 13.21 1.57 -28.98
C PRO A 31 12.43 2.61 -29.82
N VAL A 32 11.11 2.52 -29.77
CA VAL A 32 10.22 3.55 -30.31
C VAL A 32 10.51 4.85 -29.56
N PRO A 33 10.76 5.98 -30.25
CA PRO A 33 10.99 7.25 -29.59
C PRO A 33 9.76 7.61 -28.74
N VAL A 34 9.96 7.72 -27.42
CA VAL A 34 8.96 8.31 -26.54
C VAL A 34 8.92 9.81 -26.87
N GLN A 35 7.78 10.28 -27.37
CA GLN A 35 7.56 11.70 -27.61
C GLN A 35 7.75 12.49 -26.30
N PRO A 36 8.53 13.58 -26.29
CA PRO A 36 8.61 14.45 -25.13
C PRO A 36 7.24 15.06 -24.84
N ARG A 37 6.83 14.99 -23.57
CA ARG A 37 5.64 15.64 -23.04
C ARG A 37 5.80 17.15 -23.22
N SER A 38 4.94 17.76 -24.03
CA SER A 38 4.95 19.20 -24.34
C SER A 38 4.90 20.01 -23.04
N ALA A 39 5.93 20.83 -22.80
CA ALA A 39 5.91 21.85 -21.77
C ALA A 39 4.81 22.87 -22.09
N ASN A 40 4.03 23.19 -21.05
CA ASN A 40 2.90 24.12 -21.06
C ASN A 40 3.37 25.54 -21.45
N PRO A 41 2.92 26.15 -22.56
CA PRO A 41 3.36 27.48 -22.96
C PRO A 41 2.38 28.51 -22.43
N ASN A 42 2.61 29.03 -21.21
CA ASN A 42 1.93 30.22 -20.72
C ASN A 42 2.85 30.98 -19.76
N VAL A 43 3.89 31.61 -20.30
CA VAL A 43 4.55 32.75 -19.65
C VAL A 43 4.81 33.79 -20.72
N ALA A 44 4.26 34.98 -20.49
CA ALA A 44 4.26 36.11 -21.39
C ALA A 44 5.68 36.69 -21.59
N SER A 45 5.92 37.08 -22.83
CA SER A 45 7.13 37.71 -23.37
C SER A 45 7.32 39.16 -22.89
N VAL A 46 8.54 39.51 -22.48
CA VAL A 46 9.07 40.88 -22.43
C VAL A 46 10.36 40.91 -23.29
N PRO A 47 10.54 41.86 -24.23
CA PRO A 47 11.69 41.87 -25.13
C PRO A 47 12.84 42.73 -24.57
N GLY A 48 14.08 42.24 -24.69
CA GLY A 48 15.27 42.97 -24.22
C GLY A 48 16.60 42.49 -24.79
N SER A 49 17.01 43.14 -25.88
CA SER A 49 18.38 43.42 -26.37
C SER A 49 19.42 42.31 -26.54
N ASN A 50 19.80 42.17 -27.81
CA ASN A 50 21.08 41.69 -28.36
C ASN A 50 22.33 42.08 -27.55
N THR A 51 23.23 41.13 -27.34
CA THR A 51 24.68 41.26 -27.58
C THR A 51 25.36 39.88 -27.53
N THR A 52 25.91 39.45 -28.66
CA THR A 52 27.02 38.49 -28.79
C THR A 52 28.33 39.16 -28.33
N PRO A 53 29.33 38.44 -27.77
CA PRO A 53 30.20 37.61 -28.62
C PRO A 53 30.76 36.30 -28.01
N SER A 54 31.15 35.44 -28.96
CA SER A 54 32.18 34.40 -28.94
C SER A 54 33.22 34.45 -27.80
N ALA A 55 33.40 33.32 -27.11
CA ALA A 55 34.70 32.77 -26.72
C ALA A 55 34.54 31.33 -26.18
N THR A 56 35.19 30.37 -26.82
CA THR A 56 35.51 29.05 -26.25
C THR A 56 36.58 29.21 -25.17
N PRO A 57 36.52 28.41 -24.09
CA PRO A 57 37.70 27.60 -23.77
C PRO A 57 37.37 26.19 -23.24
N ASN A 58 38.14 25.22 -23.70
CA ASN A 58 38.30 23.91 -23.06
C ASN A 58 38.90 24.11 -21.66
N HIS A 59 38.17 23.74 -20.61
CA HIS A 59 38.73 23.50 -19.29
C HIS A 59 38.26 22.13 -18.80
N GLN A 60 39.20 21.17 -18.75
CA GLN A 60 39.06 19.98 -17.92
C GLN A 60 39.21 20.42 -16.46
N THR A 61 38.12 20.37 -15.70
CA THR A 61 38.13 20.56 -14.25
C THR A 61 38.63 19.27 -13.60
N GLN A 62 39.86 19.32 -13.10
CA GLN A 62 40.35 18.35 -12.13
C GLN A 62 39.72 18.67 -10.77
N PHE A 63 39.07 17.67 -10.16
CA PHE A 63 38.60 17.75 -8.78
C PHE A 63 39.79 17.87 -7.82
N SER A 64 39.94 19.01 -7.16
CA SER A 64 40.91 19.21 -6.09
C SER A 64 40.32 18.78 -4.75
N VAL A 65 40.80 17.66 -4.20
CA VAL A 65 40.49 17.21 -2.84
C VAL A 65 41.51 17.81 -1.88
N SER A 66 41.06 18.68 -0.97
CA SER A 66 41.91 19.22 0.10
C SER A 66 42.12 18.17 1.19
N SER A 67 43.34 17.62 1.29
CA SER A 67 43.77 16.76 2.39
C SER A 67 44.40 17.60 3.50
N ALA A 68 43.63 17.91 4.55
CA ALA A 68 44.18 18.44 5.79
C ALA A 68 44.61 17.26 6.69
N SER A 69 45.91 17.00 6.76
CA SER A 69 46.51 16.04 7.68
C SER A 69 46.61 16.64 9.08
N ASN A 70 45.86 16.11 10.04
CA ASN A 70 46.20 16.24 11.46
C ASN A 70 46.18 14.86 12.12
N THR A 71 47.40 14.35 12.31
CA THR A 71 47.71 13.09 12.99
C THR A 71 47.68 13.33 14.50
N THR A 72 46.67 12.79 15.18
CA THR A 72 46.74 12.56 16.64
C THR A 72 46.47 11.09 16.93
N HIS A 73 47.53 10.42 17.39
CA HIS A 73 47.51 9.07 17.92
C HIS A 73 46.60 9.00 19.15
N TYR A 74 45.54 8.19 19.09
CA TYR A 74 44.88 7.67 20.29
C TYR A 74 44.88 6.14 20.25
N ARG A 75 45.48 5.57 21.29
CA ARG A 75 45.54 4.16 21.63
C ARG A 75 44.42 3.91 22.62
N TYR A 76 43.49 2.99 22.33
CA TYR A 76 42.56 2.48 23.34
C TYR A 76 42.33 0.98 23.19
N ASP A 77 42.20 0.39 24.37
CA ASP A 77 42.21 -1.01 24.72
C ASP A 77 40.93 -1.76 24.32
N GLU A 78 41.10 -3.08 24.28
CA GLU A 78 40.08 -4.08 24.02
C GLU A 78 39.02 -4.22 25.12
N ALA A 79 37.91 -4.86 24.70
CA ALA A 79 36.87 -5.53 25.47
C ALA A 79 35.69 -4.67 25.96
N THR A 80 34.53 -4.87 25.31
CA THR A 80 33.33 -5.35 26.02
C THR A 80 32.27 -5.93 25.08
N VAL A 81 31.73 -7.06 25.52
CA VAL A 81 30.62 -7.84 24.97
C VAL A 81 29.29 -7.34 25.60
N ILE A 82 28.14 -7.75 25.02
CA ILE A 82 26.74 -7.63 25.50
C ILE A 82 26.07 -6.34 24.94
N GLY A 83 24.86 -6.34 24.36
CA GLY A 83 23.81 -7.35 24.22
C GLY A 83 22.54 -6.66 23.70
N SER A 84 21.52 -7.48 23.41
CA SER A 84 20.18 -7.12 22.94
C SER A 84 19.46 -6.06 23.77
N GLY A 85 18.77 -5.13 23.09
CA GLY A 85 17.78 -4.25 23.70
C GLY A 85 16.81 -3.69 22.67
N GLY A 86 15.60 -4.26 22.62
CA GLY A 86 14.45 -3.65 21.97
C GLY A 86 13.81 -2.61 22.88
N ALA A 87 13.39 -1.48 22.31
CA ALA A 87 12.58 -0.48 22.98
C ALA A 87 11.37 -0.13 22.11
N THR A 88 10.20 -0.28 22.71
CA THR A 88 8.91 0.19 22.21
C THR A 88 8.60 1.49 22.93
N ASP A 89 8.64 2.61 22.21
CA ASP A 89 8.27 3.91 22.76
C ASP A 89 6.79 4.20 22.48
N SER A 90 5.99 4.11 23.53
CA SER A 90 4.68 4.77 23.64
C SER A 90 4.86 6.09 24.39
N PRO A 91 4.27 7.20 23.95
CA PRO A 91 4.47 8.49 24.59
C PRO A 91 3.68 8.61 25.90
N LYS A 92 4.39 9.02 26.97
CA LYS A 92 3.81 9.49 28.24
C LYS A 92 3.07 10.83 28.03
N PRO A 93 1.92 11.06 28.71
CA PRO A 93 1.29 12.37 28.75
C PRO A 93 1.95 13.29 29.78
N TRP A 94 1.90 14.59 29.50
CA TRP A 94 2.45 15.69 30.29
C TRP A 94 1.70 15.86 31.64
N PRO A 95 2.40 16.23 32.74
CA PRO A 95 1.77 16.62 33.99
C PRO A 95 1.62 18.14 34.07
N GLY A 96 0.41 18.62 34.40
CA GLY A 96 0.23 19.99 34.88
C GLY A 96 -0.97 20.71 34.27
N ALA A 97 -2.12 20.65 34.96
CA ALA A 97 -3.11 21.71 34.94
C ALA A 97 -3.92 21.65 36.24
N LEU A 98 -3.96 22.79 36.93
CA LEU A 98 -4.55 23.00 38.24
C LEU A 98 -6.07 22.86 38.23
N HIS A 99 -6.59 22.33 39.34
CA HIS A 99 -7.96 22.52 39.81
C HIS A 99 -8.26 24.01 40.05
N PRO A 100 -9.52 24.42 39.84
CA PRO A 100 -10.19 25.14 40.91
C PRO A 100 -11.60 24.61 41.20
N ASP A 101 -11.94 24.71 42.48
CA ASP A 101 -13.26 24.52 43.07
C ASP A 101 -14.34 25.41 42.46
N ALA A 102 -15.54 24.88 42.27
CA ALA A 102 -16.76 25.69 42.18
C ALA A 102 -18.01 24.86 42.53
N SER A 103 -18.44 25.02 43.79
CA SER A 103 -19.82 25.22 44.26
C SER A 103 -20.98 24.54 43.50
N ALA A 104 -21.63 23.62 44.23
CA ALA A 104 -22.98 23.16 43.96
C ALA A 104 -24.00 24.30 44.07
N ASN A 105 -24.71 24.59 42.97
CA ASN A 105 -25.93 25.39 42.99
C ASN A 105 -27.12 24.46 42.73
N VAL A 106 -27.93 24.31 43.78
CA VAL A 106 -29.29 23.78 43.77
C VAL A 106 -30.13 24.70 42.87
N TYR A 107 -30.76 24.13 41.85
CA TYR A 107 -31.74 24.85 41.04
C TYR A 107 -33.14 24.50 41.57
N GLU A 108 -33.78 25.48 42.20
CA GLU A 108 -35.18 25.47 42.60
C GLU A 108 -36.11 25.66 41.39
N ASP A 109 -37.24 24.97 41.46
CA ASP A 109 -38.36 24.95 40.55
C ASP A 109 -39.16 26.28 40.58
N PRO A 110 -39.41 26.95 39.43
CA PRO A 110 -40.17 28.20 39.43
C PRO A 110 -41.58 28.08 38.85
N TYR A 111 -42.30 26.96 39.00
CA TYR A 111 -43.75 26.94 38.66
C TYR A 111 -44.63 26.18 39.66
N GLY A 112 -44.82 26.79 40.82
CA GLY A 112 -45.98 26.58 41.68
C GLY A 112 -46.90 27.81 41.69
N THR A 113 -48.16 27.64 41.28
CA THR A 113 -49.39 28.30 41.80
C THR A 113 -50.59 27.75 41.01
N SER A 114 -51.45 26.92 41.61
CA SER A 114 -52.61 27.23 42.45
C SER A 114 -53.85 27.74 41.69
N LYS A 115 -55.01 27.15 42.03
CA LYS A 115 -56.41 27.60 41.82
C LYS A 115 -56.98 27.36 40.41
N THR A 116 -58.24 26.95 40.20
CA THR A 116 -59.44 26.84 41.04
C THR A 116 -60.50 26.05 40.26
N GLU A 117 -61.39 25.38 40.98
CA GLU A 117 -62.70 24.91 40.50
C GLU A 117 -63.50 26.06 39.87
N ALA A 118 -64.11 25.81 38.70
CA ALA A 118 -65.34 26.48 38.28
C ALA A 118 -66.04 25.62 37.22
N ALA A 119 -67.26 25.21 37.57
CA ALA A 119 -68.21 24.58 36.68
C ALA A 119 -68.58 25.51 35.51
N HIS A 120 -68.73 24.95 34.31
CA HIS A 120 -69.74 25.44 33.37
C HIS A 120 -70.27 24.29 32.51
N ASP A 121 -71.52 24.00 32.80
CA ASP A 121 -72.49 23.27 32.00
C ASP A 121 -72.70 23.99 30.65
N PHE A 122 -72.65 23.24 29.56
CA PHE A 122 -73.37 23.54 28.32
C PHE A 122 -73.55 22.24 27.53
N THR A 123 -74.77 21.73 27.59
CA THR A 123 -75.35 20.81 26.60
C THR A 123 -75.32 21.45 25.19
N PRO A 124 -75.29 20.64 24.13
CA PRO A 124 -76.58 20.32 23.53
C PRO A 124 -76.75 18.83 23.16
N ASN A 125 -77.99 18.40 23.37
CA ASN A 125 -78.61 17.24 22.73
C ASN A 125 -78.39 17.26 21.21
N VAL A 126 -77.86 16.15 20.66
CA VAL A 126 -78.41 15.54 19.45
C VAL A 126 -78.32 14.03 19.62
N GLN A 127 -79.47 13.40 19.88
CA GLN A 127 -79.68 11.99 19.66
C GLN A 127 -79.48 11.69 18.16
N ASN A 128 -78.47 10.91 17.82
CA ASN A 128 -78.52 10.06 16.63
C ASN A 128 -78.39 8.62 17.10
N ALA A 129 -79.56 8.00 17.27
CA ALA A 129 -79.72 6.57 17.34
C ALA A 129 -79.37 5.98 15.97
N HIS A 130 -78.19 5.38 15.86
CA HIS A 130 -77.91 4.13 15.14
C HIS A 130 -76.40 3.97 14.96
N GLY A 131 -75.87 2.85 15.48
CA GLY A 131 -74.80 2.09 14.83
C GLY A 131 -73.37 2.64 14.91
N ARG A 132 -72.52 1.89 15.63
CA ARG A 132 -71.05 1.98 15.69
C ARG A 132 -70.52 3.24 16.38
N TYR A 133 -69.94 3.03 17.57
CA TYR A 133 -68.90 3.90 18.11
C TYR A 133 -67.81 4.11 17.05
N ASN A 134 -67.90 5.22 16.33
CA ASN A 134 -66.79 5.76 15.57
C ASN A 134 -65.80 6.31 16.58
N ASP A 135 -64.92 5.44 17.03
CA ASP A 135 -63.73 5.83 17.77
C ASP A 135 -63.01 6.92 16.94
N PRO A 136 -62.90 8.18 17.43
CA PRO A 136 -62.29 9.28 16.68
C PRO A 136 -60.80 9.04 16.39
N ASN A 137 -60.23 7.98 16.97
CA ASN A 137 -58.88 7.50 16.67
C ASN A 137 -58.85 6.38 15.63
N ARG A 138 -60.00 5.97 15.08
CA ARG A 138 -60.08 4.95 14.04
C ARG A 138 -59.99 5.60 12.66
N TRP A 139 -58.75 5.78 12.21
CA TRP A 139 -58.43 6.32 10.89
C TRP A 139 -58.96 5.35 9.82
N SER A 140 -60.04 5.72 9.13
CA SER A 140 -60.47 5.02 7.91
C SER A 140 -59.40 5.19 6.83
N PHE A 141 -59.03 4.12 6.13
CA PHE A 141 -58.00 4.17 5.08
C PHE A 141 -58.31 5.18 3.96
N ASP A 142 -59.58 5.50 3.72
CA ASP A 142 -60.00 6.50 2.72
C ASP A 142 -59.74 7.95 3.16
N SER A 143 -59.58 8.23 4.46
CA SER A 143 -59.27 9.57 4.98
C SER A 143 -57.76 9.84 5.08
N ALA A 144 -56.90 8.87 4.74
CA ALA A 144 -55.44 9.01 4.83
C ALA A 144 -54.87 10.17 3.99
N TYR A 145 -55.63 10.65 2.99
CA TYR A 145 -55.24 11.77 2.13
C TYR A 145 -55.77 13.13 2.59
N ALA A 146 -56.75 13.17 3.50
CA ALA A 146 -57.28 14.42 4.02
C ALA A 146 -56.32 14.97 5.09
N ARG A 147 -55.88 16.22 4.91
CA ARG A 147 -55.06 16.91 5.91
C ARG A 147 -55.86 17.03 7.21
N PRO A 148 -55.33 16.61 8.38
CA PRO A 148 -56.04 16.79 9.65
C PRO A 148 -56.32 18.29 9.87
N PRO A 149 -57.56 18.68 10.17
CA PRO A 149 -57.87 20.07 10.47
C PRO A 149 -57.09 20.54 11.70
N GLY A 150 -56.56 21.77 11.66
CA GLY A 150 -55.80 22.36 12.77
C GLY A 150 -54.30 22.02 12.82
N LEU A 151 -53.78 21.15 11.93
CA LEU A 151 -52.35 20.81 11.93
C LEU A 151 -51.48 21.99 11.46
N ARG A 152 -50.77 22.64 12.38
CA ARG A 152 -49.79 23.70 12.08
C ARG A 152 -48.62 23.15 11.24
N ARG A 153 -48.20 23.90 10.21
CA ARG A 153 -47.05 23.53 9.35
C ARG A 153 -45.77 23.45 10.22
N PHE A 154 -44.85 22.55 9.84
CA PHE A 154 -43.56 22.34 10.51
C PHE A 154 -43.62 21.84 11.97
N THR A 155 -44.77 21.32 12.42
CA THR A 155 -44.86 20.62 13.71
C THR A 155 -44.49 19.14 13.56
N GLY A 156 -44.04 18.48 14.64
CA GLY A 156 -43.75 17.05 14.64
C GLY A 156 -44.90 16.17 14.10
N PRO A 157 -46.17 16.41 14.50
CA PRO A 157 -47.33 15.72 13.92
C PRO A 157 -47.51 15.96 12.42
N TRP A 158 -47.22 17.17 11.93
CA TRP A 158 -47.23 17.47 10.49
C TRP A 158 -46.17 16.67 9.74
N PHE A 159 -44.97 16.55 10.29
CA PHE A 159 -43.92 15.74 9.71
C PHE A 159 -44.30 14.24 9.68
N LYS A 160 -44.88 13.71 10.75
CA LYS A 160 -45.34 12.32 10.83
C LYS A 160 -46.47 12.01 9.84
N TRP A 161 -47.46 12.91 9.71
CA TRP A 161 -48.52 12.77 8.71
C TRP A 161 -47.97 12.81 7.29
N HIS A 162 -47.10 13.78 6.99
CA HIS A 162 -46.48 13.91 5.67
C HIS A 162 -45.56 12.73 5.33
N TRP A 163 -44.84 12.19 6.32
CA TRP A 163 -44.05 10.96 6.21
C TRP A 163 -44.92 9.75 5.86
N ASN A 164 -46.01 9.53 6.60
CA ASN A 164 -46.94 8.43 6.32
C ASN A 164 -47.62 8.56 4.94
N LEU A 165 -47.97 9.78 4.54
CA LEU A 165 -48.55 10.08 3.22
C LEU A 165 -47.57 9.76 2.08
N GLN A 166 -46.29 10.05 2.31
CA GLN A 166 -45.23 9.81 1.34
C GLN A 166 -44.77 8.34 1.29
N VAL A 167 -44.81 7.63 2.42
CA VAL A 167 -44.55 6.18 2.52
C VAL A 167 -45.70 5.39 1.86
N SER A 168 -46.96 5.75 2.14
CA SER A 168 -48.14 5.12 1.51
C SER A 168 -48.18 5.31 0.00
N ARG A 169 -47.70 6.45 -0.52
CA ARG A 169 -47.51 6.68 -1.97
C ARG A 169 -46.32 5.92 -2.59
N ARG A 170 -45.60 5.09 -1.84
CA ARG A 170 -44.41 4.32 -2.28
C ARG A 170 -43.26 5.16 -2.89
N ARG A 171 -43.31 6.50 -2.81
CA ARG A 171 -42.26 7.38 -3.38
C ARG A 171 -41.05 7.50 -2.46
N MET A 172 -41.24 7.57 -1.14
CA MET A 172 -40.13 7.69 -0.19
C MET A 172 -39.21 6.47 -0.10
N PRO A 173 -39.71 5.22 -0.12
CA PRO A 173 -38.82 4.06 -0.13
C PRO A 173 -37.83 4.12 -1.31
N ARG A 174 -38.31 4.48 -2.51
CA ARG A 174 -37.46 4.63 -3.70
C ARG A 174 -36.43 5.74 -3.55
N LEU A 175 -36.84 6.90 -3.02
CA LEU A 175 -35.92 8.02 -2.79
C LEU A 175 -34.86 7.65 -1.74
N LEU A 176 -35.25 6.93 -0.68
CA LEU A 176 -34.33 6.46 0.34
C LEU A 176 -33.31 5.47 -0.25
N TYR A 177 -33.73 4.52 -1.09
CA TYR A 177 -32.79 3.64 -1.80
C TYR A 177 -31.82 4.39 -2.69
N ILE A 178 -32.30 5.37 -3.47
CA ILE A 178 -31.45 6.21 -4.33
C ILE A 178 -30.46 7.00 -3.48
N MET A 179 -30.92 7.64 -2.40
CA MET A 179 -30.07 8.41 -1.49
C MET A 179 -29.01 7.54 -0.82
N THR A 180 -29.38 6.35 -0.33
CA THR A 180 -28.43 5.40 0.24
C THR A 180 -27.40 4.97 -0.80
N GLY A 181 -27.82 4.71 -2.04
CA GLY A 181 -26.91 4.38 -3.15
C GLY A 181 -25.94 5.52 -3.47
N VAL A 182 -26.44 6.76 -3.55
CA VAL A 182 -25.61 7.95 -3.78
C VAL A 182 -24.62 8.18 -2.64
N LEU A 183 -25.06 8.03 -1.39
CA LEU A 183 -24.19 8.15 -0.21
C LEU A 183 -23.09 7.08 -0.20
N LEU A 184 -23.43 5.84 -0.56
CA LEU A 184 -22.46 4.76 -0.67
C LEU A 184 -21.42 5.06 -1.76
N MET A 185 -21.86 5.53 -2.94
CA MET A 185 -20.95 5.91 -4.02
C MET A 185 -20.07 7.11 -3.65
N ALA A 186 -20.62 8.12 -2.97
CA ALA A 186 -19.86 9.27 -2.50
C ALA A 186 -18.83 8.86 -1.43
N GLY A 187 -19.22 7.99 -0.50
CA GLY A 187 -18.32 7.40 0.49
C GLY A 187 -17.19 6.61 -0.15
N TRP A 188 -17.50 5.78 -1.16
CA TRP A 188 -16.50 5.04 -1.92
C TRP A 188 -15.50 5.97 -2.62
N LEU A 189 -16.00 7.01 -3.28
CA LEU A 189 -15.15 7.99 -3.99
C LEU A 189 -14.28 8.80 -3.02
N ALA A 190 -14.79 9.15 -1.83
CA ALA A 190 -14.00 9.82 -0.80
C ALA A 190 -12.86 8.90 -0.30
N VAL A 191 -13.14 7.61 -0.11
CA VAL A 191 -12.15 6.62 0.29
C VAL A 191 -11.07 6.44 -0.79
N THR A 192 -11.44 6.34 -2.07
CA THR A 192 -10.46 6.21 -3.17
C THR A 192 -9.59 7.45 -3.31
N LEU A 193 -10.17 8.66 -3.22
CA LEU A 193 -9.41 9.92 -3.22
C LEU A 193 -8.45 10.02 -2.03
N SER A 194 -8.88 9.59 -0.84
CA SER A 194 -8.02 9.55 0.35
C SER A 194 -6.80 8.65 0.14
N PHE A 195 -6.99 7.49 -0.49
CA PHE A 195 -5.87 6.60 -0.83
C PHE A 195 -4.96 7.18 -1.90
N ALA A 196 -5.50 7.84 -2.93
CA ALA A 196 -4.70 8.50 -3.96
C ALA A 196 -3.83 9.61 -3.35
N ASN A 197 -4.37 10.42 -2.44
CA ASN A 197 -3.63 11.45 -1.73
C ASN A 197 -2.55 10.86 -0.80
N ASN A 198 -2.85 9.75 -0.12
CA ASN A 198 -1.87 9.06 0.71
C ASN A 198 -0.73 8.46 -0.13
N LEU A 199 -1.05 7.90 -1.30
CA LEU A 199 -0.06 7.38 -2.24
C LEU A 199 0.87 8.51 -2.71
N LYS A 200 0.31 9.62 -3.17
CA LYS A 200 1.07 10.82 -3.58
C LYS A 200 1.97 11.35 -2.46
N SER A 201 1.46 11.40 -1.23
CA SER A 201 2.25 11.84 -0.06
C SER A 201 3.40 10.88 0.25
N ASN A 202 3.20 9.58 0.13
CA ASN A 202 4.27 8.60 0.35
C ASN A 202 5.32 8.63 -0.77
N GLU A 203 4.89 8.84 -2.01
CA GLU A 203 5.79 9.02 -3.15
C GLU A 203 6.70 10.24 -2.95
N ALA A 204 6.12 11.39 -2.56
CA ALA A 204 6.88 12.59 -2.24
C ALA A 204 7.88 12.37 -1.08
N LYS A 205 7.51 11.55 -0.07
CA LYS A 205 8.41 11.19 1.03
C LYS A 205 9.54 10.27 0.58
N ASN A 206 9.31 9.38 -0.39
CA ASN A 206 10.35 8.52 -0.92
C ASN A 206 11.35 9.33 -1.74
N SER A 207 10.88 10.27 -2.56
CA SER A 207 11.78 11.13 -3.35
C SER A 207 12.64 12.05 -2.47
N ALA A 208 12.11 12.55 -1.36
CA ALA A 208 12.84 13.43 -0.45
C ALA A 208 13.67 12.66 0.61
N GLY A 209 13.02 11.77 1.37
CA GLY A 209 13.59 11.17 2.58
C GLY A 209 14.55 10.01 2.36
N SER A 210 14.53 9.35 1.20
CA SER A 210 15.52 8.30 0.88
C SER A 210 16.84 8.85 0.34
N SER A 211 16.83 10.13 -0.07
CA SER A 211 17.85 10.73 -0.91
C SER A 211 19.20 10.95 -0.23
N ILE A 212 19.22 11.16 1.09
CA ILE A 212 20.42 11.54 1.84
C ILE A 212 20.63 10.56 2.99
N ASN A 213 21.86 10.05 3.10
CA ASN A 213 22.28 9.18 4.17
C ASN A 213 21.97 9.81 5.54
N SER A 214 21.08 9.17 6.30
CA SER A 214 20.68 9.62 7.65
C SER A 214 21.85 9.69 8.63
N ASN A 215 22.92 8.95 8.37
CA ASN A 215 24.13 8.90 9.19
C ASN A 215 25.29 9.73 8.62
N ALA A 216 25.16 10.28 7.41
CA ALA A 216 26.21 11.16 6.91
C ALA A 216 26.07 12.54 7.58
N PRO A 217 27.17 13.16 8.04
CA PRO A 217 27.12 14.52 8.52
C PRO A 217 26.48 15.41 7.45
N PRO A 218 25.55 16.32 7.78
CA PRO A 218 24.93 17.21 6.81
C PRO A 218 26.05 17.86 6.02
N ALA A 219 26.06 17.68 4.69
CA ALA A 219 27.20 18.11 3.89
C ALA A 219 27.35 19.63 4.08
N PRO A 220 28.42 20.11 4.74
CA PRO A 220 28.70 21.54 4.82
C PRO A 220 29.32 21.97 3.50
N GLY A 221 28.71 21.56 2.38
CA GLY A 221 29.24 21.83 1.06
C GLY A 221 29.07 23.31 0.79
N ASP A 222 30.18 23.97 0.47
CA ASP A 222 30.14 25.23 -0.25
C ASP A 222 29.30 25.05 -1.52
N LYS A 223 28.71 26.14 -2.02
CA LYS A 223 27.78 26.13 -3.17
C LYS A 223 28.33 25.50 -4.47
N ASN A 224 29.62 25.16 -4.50
CA ASN A 224 30.31 24.67 -5.68
C ASN A 224 30.69 23.18 -5.58
N GLU A 225 30.32 22.48 -4.51
CA GLU A 225 30.56 21.04 -4.42
C GLU A 225 29.46 20.25 -5.13
N THR A 226 29.86 19.41 -6.08
CA THR A 226 28.98 18.48 -6.79
C THR A 226 29.01 17.11 -6.13
N PHE A 227 27.84 16.58 -5.81
CA PHE A 227 27.65 15.26 -5.22
C PHE A 227 26.99 14.31 -6.22
N ILE A 228 27.37 13.02 -6.18
CA ILE A 228 26.82 11.99 -7.06
C ILE A 228 25.74 11.19 -6.32
N PHE A 229 24.62 10.99 -6.99
CA PHE A 229 23.48 10.21 -6.49
C PHE A 229 23.03 9.18 -7.52
N LEU A 230 22.48 8.07 -7.04
CA LEU A 230 21.73 7.14 -7.88
C LEU A 230 20.24 7.47 -7.87
N SER A 231 19.58 7.39 -9.02
CA SER A 231 18.14 7.44 -9.14
C SER A 231 17.63 6.08 -9.59
N GLY A 232 16.85 5.41 -8.74
CA GLY A 232 16.22 4.13 -9.07
C GLY A 232 14.74 4.31 -9.40
N GLN A 233 14.35 3.94 -10.60
CA GLN A 233 12.96 3.91 -11.04
C GLN A 233 12.35 2.53 -10.82
N LEU A 234 11.23 2.48 -10.09
CA LEU A 234 10.53 1.23 -9.77
C LEU A 234 9.73 0.75 -10.99
N ASN A 235 10.17 -0.32 -11.64
CA ASN A 235 9.56 -0.80 -12.87
C ASN A 235 8.49 -1.87 -12.59
N ARG A 236 8.87 -2.95 -11.90
CA ARG A 236 7.98 -4.08 -11.62
C ARG A 236 8.29 -4.74 -10.28
N PHE A 237 7.26 -5.25 -9.63
CA PHE A 237 7.40 -6.14 -8.48
C PHE A 237 6.79 -7.51 -8.79
N ASP A 238 7.59 -8.55 -8.61
CA ASP A 238 7.14 -9.92 -8.73
C ASP A 238 7.00 -10.55 -7.35
N THR A 239 5.75 -10.74 -6.91
CA THR A 239 5.45 -11.34 -5.61
C THR A 239 5.89 -12.80 -5.53
N SER A 240 5.92 -13.52 -6.66
CA SER A 240 6.24 -14.95 -6.67
C SER A 240 7.74 -15.21 -6.61
N LEU A 241 8.53 -14.37 -7.29
CA LEU A 241 9.99 -14.40 -7.22
C LEU A 241 10.53 -13.61 -6.02
N ARG A 242 9.66 -12.89 -5.32
CA ARG A 242 10.00 -11.96 -4.24
C ARG A 242 11.09 -10.99 -4.68
N SER A 243 11.01 -10.50 -5.91
CA SER A 243 11.99 -9.59 -6.49
C SER A 243 11.35 -8.29 -6.91
N ILE A 244 12.08 -7.20 -6.72
CA ILE A 244 11.73 -5.89 -7.25
C ILE A 244 12.72 -5.51 -8.34
N ASN A 245 12.20 -5.14 -9.50
CA ASN A 245 12.94 -4.71 -10.65
C ASN A 245 13.07 -3.19 -10.61
N ILE A 246 14.33 -2.72 -10.59
CA ILE A 246 14.67 -1.30 -10.47
C ILE A 246 15.62 -0.93 -11.59
N ASP A 247 15.26 0.13 -12.34
CA ASP A 247 16.10 0.74 -13.36
C ASP A 247 16.88 1.89 -12.71
N TRP A 248 18.21 1.79 -12.65
CA TRP A 248 19.07 2.78 -12.02
C TRP A 248 19.72 3.68 -13.05
N SER A 249 19.60 4.99 -12.84
CA SER A 249 20.39 6.03 -13.48
C SER A 249 21.22 6.78 -12.43
N MET A 250 22.06 7.70 -12.88
CA MET A 250 22.92 8.50 -12.02
C MET A 250 22.79 9.98 -12.38
N PHE A 251 22.78 10.82 -11.36
CA PHE A 251 22.69 12.27 -11.52
C PHE A 251 23.59 12.98 -10.52
N GLY A 252 23.91 14.23 -10.84
CA GLY A 252 24.66 15.11 -9.97
C GLY A 252 23.75 16.06 -9.19
N ALA A 253 24.20 16.55 -8.04
CA ALA A 253 23.56 17.70 -7.41
C ALA A 253 24.60 18.66 -6.80
N GLU A 254 24.37 19.96 -6.96
CA GLU A 254 25.20 21.02 -6.37
C GLU A 254 24.78 21.33 -4.93
N GLY A 255 25.76 21.64 -4.07
CA GLY A 255 25.53 22.08 -2.71
C GLY A 255 24.97 23.51 -2.61
N PRO A 256 24.43 23.91 -1.44
CA PRO A 256 24.12 23.06 -0.28
C PRO A 256 22.90 22.17 -0.55
N LEU A 257 22.98 20.91 -0.12
CA LEU A 257 21.90 19.94 -0.31
C LEU A 257 20.76 20.21 0.67
N VAL A 258 19.60 20.62 0.17
CA VAL A 258 18.38 20.77 0.96
C VAL A 258 17.62 19.45 0.96
N TYR A 259 17.39 18.87 2.16
CA TYR A 259 16.79 17.54 2.32
C TYR A 259 15.44 17.33 1.62
N ASP A 260 14.64 18.38 1.50
CA ASP A 260 13.27 18.28 0.98
C ASP A 260 13.17 18.41 -0.54
N ASP A 261 14.22 18.87 -1.23
CA ASP A 261 14.16 19.16 -2.67
C ASP A 261 15.48 18.93 -3.42
N LEU A 262 16.03 17.71 -3.31
CA LEU A 262 17.25 17.32 -4.01
C LEU A 262 17.14 17.50 -5.54
N ARG A 263 15.92 17.34 -6.10
CA ARG A 263 15.67 17.48 -7.53
C ARG A 263 15.77 18.93 -8.02
N SER A 264 15.52 19.92 -7.17
CA SER A 264 15.74 21.33 -7.55
C SER A 264 17.21 21.66 -7.82
N THR A 265 18.12 20.91 -7.22
CA THR A 265 19.58 21.05 -7.37
C THR A 265 20.20 20.03 -8.33
N GLU A 266 19.36 19.27 -9.07
CA GLU A 266 19.81 18.23 -9.98
C GLU A 266 20.55 18.82 -11.19
N ILE A 267 21.67 18.20 -11.51
CA ILE A 267 22.52 18.56 -12.63
C ILE A 267 22.65 17.32 -13.52
N PRO A 268 22.36 17.45 -14.83
CA PRO A 268 22.48 16.34 -15.76
C PRO A 268 23.95 15.92 -15.84
N ILE A 269 24.18 14.61 -15.80
CA ILE A 269 25.53 14.04 -15.75
C ILE A 269 26.38 14.39 -16.99
N ASP A 270 25.72 14.66 -18.11
CA ASP A 270 26.33 15.07 -19.37
C ASP A 270 27.15 16.36 -19.24
N SER A 271 26.76 17.24 -18.31
CA SER A 271 27.46 18.50 -18.05
C SER A 271 28.85 18.29 -17.42
N TRP A 272 29.15 17.09 -16.92
CA TRP A 272 30.40 16.77 -16.21
C TRP A 272 31.48 16.17 -17.12
N GLY A 273 31.33 16.34 -18.44
CA GLY A 273 32.35 15.94 -19.41
C GLY A 273 32.33 14.46 -19.78
N ARG A 274 31.14 13.81 -19.76
CA ARG A 274 30.91 12.42 -20.21
C ARG A 274 31.88 11.42 -19.59
N GLN A 275 31.84 11.31 -18.26
CA GLN A 275 32.65 10.34 -17.53
C GLN A 275 31.90 9.02 -17.40
N VAL A 276 32.56 7.93 -17.79
CA VAL A 276 31.98 6.58 -17.67
C VAL A 276 32.32 6.01 -16.30
N PHE A 277 31.30 5.56 -15.58
CA PHE A 277 31.43 4.99 -14.26
C PHE A 277 31.00 3.52 -14.27
N ALA A 278 31.86 2.65 -13.79
CA ALA A 278 31.59 1.22 -13.66
C ALA A 278 30.84 0.97 -12.35
N LEU A 279 29.63 0.40 -12.44
CA LEU A 279 28.82 0.01 -11.29
C LEU A 279 29.04 -1.46 -10.94
N PHE A 280 29.41 -1.73 -9.69
CA PHE A 280 29.53 -3.07 -9.14
C PHE A 280 28.45 -3.29 -8.10
N ARG A 281 27.78 -4.43 -8.19
CA ARG A 281 26.68 -4.83 -7.30
C ARG A 281 27.16 -5.88 -6.29
N ASP A 282 26.59 -5.83 -5.09
CA ASP A 282 26.76 -6.83 -4.02
C ASP A 282 28.24 -7.12 -3.72
N THR A 283 29.05 -6.05 -3.77
CA THR A 283 30.47 -6.07 -3.46
C THR A 283 30.80 -4.93 -2.50
N VAL A 284 32.03 -4.95 -2.00
CA VAL A 284 32.54 -3.95 -1.06
C VAL A 284 33.82 -3.34 -1.59
N ALA A 285 33.99 -2.05 -1.34
CA ALA A 285 35.25 -1.36 -1.60
C ALA A 285 36.07 -1.32 -0.32
N ARG A 286 37.39 -1.42 -0.44
CA ARG A 286 38.31 -1.28 0.69
C ARG A 286 39.49 -0.43 0.27
N ALA A 287 40.22 0.11 1.26
CA ALA A 287 41.43 0.86 0.99
C ALA A 287 42.42 0.03 0.14
N ASP A 288 42.93 0.58 -0.96
CA ASP A 288 43.86 -0.05 -1.87
C ASP A 288 45.26 -0.07 -1.23
N ARG A 289 45.55 -1.14 -0.48
CA ARG A 289 46.80 -1.30 0.29
C ARG A 289 48.06 -1.55 -0.54
N GLY A 290 48.08 -1.18 -1.82
CA GLY A 290 49.14 -1.55 -2.76
C GLY A 290 49.61 -0.44 -3.69
N THR A 291 49.28 0.82 -3.41
CA THR A 291 49.68 1.96 -4.25
C THR A 291 50.17 3.12 -3.39
N ASN A 292 51.40 3.57 -3.65
CA ASN A 292 51.94 4.85 -3.16
C ASN A 292 51.36 6.04 -3.97
N ILE A 293 50.13 5.89 -4.49
CA ILE A 293 49.45 6.94 -5.26
C ILE A 293 48.76 7.82 -4.22
N THR A 294 49.43 8.90 -3.83
CA THR A 294 48.99 9.83 -2.79
C THR A 294 47.77 10.66 -3.21
N ASP A 295 47.42 10.70 -4.49
CA ASP A 295 46.59 11.78 -5.04
C ASP A 295 45.22 11.33 -5.59
N PHE A 296 44.99 10.03 -5.80
CA PHE A 296 43.73 9.56 -6.39
C PHE A 296 43.10 8.42 -5.59
N GLN A 297 41.93 8.74 -5.01
CA GLN A 297 40.91 7.86 -4.42
C GLN A 297 41.41 6.52 -3.85
N PRO A 298 41.49 6.38 -2.52
CA PRO A 298 42.19 5.28 -1.90
C PRO A 298 41.42 3.96 -1.94
N PHE A 299 40.29 3.83 -2.63
CA PHE A 299 39.43 2.65 -2.55
C PHE A 299 39.45 1.81 -3.83
N ARG A 300 39.41 0.48 -3.64
CA ARG A 300 39.33 -0.52 -4.69
C ARG A 300 38.29 -1.59 -4.35
N VAL A 301 37.58 -2.09 -5.35
CA VAL A 301 36.70 -3.25 -5.22
C VAL A 301 37.50 -4.46 -4.72
N ILE A 302 37.01 -5.15 -3.68
CA ILE A 302 37.75 -6.25 -3.03
C ILE A 302 38.05 -7.43 -3.97
N ASN A 303 37.13 -7.72 -4.89
CA ASN A 303 37.29 -8.77 -5.89
C ASN A 303 37.38 -8.14 -7.29
N PRO A 304 38.60 -7.90 -7.81
CA PRO A 304 38.79 -7.21 -9.08
C PRO A 304 38.31 -8.00 -10.30
N ASN A 305 38.01 -9.30 -10.14
CA ASN A 305 37.50 -10.14 -11.23
C ASN A 305 35.99 -10.04 -11.40
N ILE A 306 35.28 -9.37 -10.47
CA ILE A 306 33.85 -9.11 -10.63
C ILE A 306 33.67 -8.17 -11.81
N LYS A 307 32.86 -8.61 -12.79
CA LYS A 307 32.48 -7.74 -13.91
C LYS A 307 31.48 -6.68 -13.41
N PRO A 308 31.59 -5.43 -13.85
CA PRO A 308 30.59 -4.43 -13.53
C PRO A 308 29.23 -4.88 -14.08
N VAL A 309 28.16 -4.56 -13.35
CA VAL A 309 26.78 -4.83 -13.78
C VAL A 309 26.41 -3.97 -14.98
N GLY A 310 26.97 -2.77 -15.05
CA GLY A 310 26.85 -1.87 -16.18
C GLY A 310 27.68 -0.63 -15.99
N PHE A 311 27.52 0.29 -16.93
CA PHE A 311 28.21 1.58 -16.95
C PHE A 311 27.17 2.70 -16.99
N LEU A 312 27.38 3.74 -16.20
CA LEU A 312 26.54 4.94 -16.13
C LEU A 312 27.38 6.20 -16.37
N GLY A 313 26.75 7.30 -16.75
CA GLY A 313 27.36 8.64 -16.82
C GLY A 313 27.86 9.08 -18.20
N MET A 314 27.62 8.31 -19.27
CA MET A 314 27.79 8.81 -20.63
C MET A 314 26.66 9.75 -21.02
N THR A 315 25.42 9.38 -20.66
CA THR A 315 24.21 10.14 -20.90
C THR A 315 23.29 10.13 -19.67
N GLU A 316 22.44 11.15 -19.53
CA GLU A 316 21.38 11.21 -18.51
C GLU A 316 20.35 10.08 -18.65
N PHE A 317 20.27 9.47 -19.84
CA PHE A 317 19.37 8.35 -20.15
C PHE A 317 20.00 6.98 -19.94
N ASP A 318 21.26 6.93 -19.47
CA ASP A 318 21.90 5.65 -19.15
C ASP A 318 21.17 5.02 -17.97
N THR A 319 20.59 3.84 -18.21
CA THR A 319 19.90 3.06 -17.18
C THR A 319 20.46 1.65 -17.12
N ILE A 320 20.66 1.14 -15.90
CA ILE A 320 20.94 -0.28 -15.67
C ILE A 320 19.76 -0.92 -14.95
N ASN A 321 19.30 -2.05 -15.47
CA ASN A 321 18.21 -2.80 -14.85
C ASN A 321 18.78 -3.80 -13.84
N THR A 322 18.20 -3.84 -12.64
CA THR A 322 18.54 -4.88 -11.65
C THR A 322 17.32 -5.44 -10.94
N ASP A 323 17.39 -6.75 -10.68
CA ASP A 323 16.46 -7.42 -9.77
C ASP A 323 17.05 -7.48 -8.36
N VAL A 324 16.36 -6.86 -7.40
CA VAL A 324 16.69 -6.95 -5.97
C VAL A 324 15.84 -8.05 -5.34
N GLY A 325 16.50 -9.10 -4.83
CA GLY A 325 15.84 -10.16 -4.08
C GLY A 325 15.38 -9.64 -2.72
N LEU A 326 14.14 -9.95 -2.35
CA LEU A 326 13.53 -9.58 -1.08
C LEU A 326 13.35 -10.82 -0.20
N GLY A 327 13.94 -10.77 0.98
CA GLY A 327 13.81 -11.76 2.03
C GLY A 327 12.78 -11.38 3.10
N GLN A 328 12.72 -12.23 4.13
CA GLN A 328 11.88 -12.04 5.31
C GLN A 328 12.67 -11.31 6.40
N LYS A 329 12.14 -10.17 6.87
CA LYS A 329 12.68 -9.45 8.04
C LYS A 329 12.05 -9.90 9.35
N SER A 330 10.74 -10.06 9.33
CA SER A 330 9.93 -10.15 10.54
C SER A 330 9.75 -11.59 10.97
N SER A 331 9.94 -11.86 12.26
CA SER A 331 9.58 -13.12 12.91
C SER A 331 8.07 -13.24 13.16
N SER A 332 7.32 -12.14 13.03
CA SER A 332 5.88 -12.15 13.26
C SER A 332 5.16 -12.93 12.16
N PRO A 333 4.34 -13.95 12.48
CA PRO A 333 3.58 -14.72 11.50
C PRO A 333 2.73 -13.88 10.56
N TRP A 334 2.21 -12.75 11.04
CA TRP A 334 1.34 -11.85 10.29
C TRP A 334 2.07 -11.00 9.25
N MET A 335 3.40 -10.90 9.35
CA MET A 335 4.23 -10.11 8.42
C MET A 335 5.10 -10.99 7.53
N ILE A 336 4.95 -12.32 7.61
CA ILE A 336 5.69 -13.25 6.76
C ILE A 336 5.30 -13.00 5.29
N PRO A 337 6.27 -12.85 4.38
CA PRO A 337 6.02 -12.72 2.95
C PRO A 337 5.04 -13.78 2.43
N GLU A 338 4.06 -13.36 1.62
CA GLU A 338 2.97 -14.18 1.05
C GLU A 338 1.97 -14.76 2.07
N PHE A 339 2.43 -15.31 3.19
CA PHE A 339 1.55 -15.88 4.20
C PHE A 339 0.73 -14.80 4.91
N GLY A 340 1.36 -13.69 5.29
CA GLY A 340 0.75 -12.58 6.03
C GLY A 340 -0.17 -11.67 5.22
N TYR A 341 -0.45 -11.98 3.95
CA TYR A 341 -1.24 -11.11 3.07
C TYR A 341 -2.59 -10.70 3.71
N PRO A 342 -2.92 -9.39 3.75
CA PRO A 342 -2.29 -8.25 3.06
C PRO A 342 -1.30 -7.43 3.92
N PHE A 343 -0.86 -7.96 5.06
CA PHE A 343 0.07 -7.31 5.99
C PHE A 343 1.51 -7.81 5.83
N ASP A 344 1.79 -8.53 4.75
CA ASP A 344 3.12 -8.99 4.39
C ASP A 344 4.09 -7.82 4.17
N VAL A 345 5.32 -7.99 4.68
CA VAL A 345 6.41 -7.02 4.51
C VAL A 345 7.63 -7.75 3.97
N PHE A 346 8.10 -7.30 2.81
CA PHE A 346 9.30 -7.80 2.17
C PHE A 346 10.46 -6.86 2.48
N GLN A 347 11.66 -7.41 2.68
CA GLN A 347 12.88 -6.59 2.83
C GLN A 347 13.99 -7.11 1.93
N GLY A 348 14.60 -6.21 1.17
CA GLY A 348 15.82 -6.48 0.42
C GLY A 348 16.92 -5.50 0.80
N THR A 349 18.14 -5.84 0.42
CA THR A 349 19.27 -4.92 0.47
C THR A 349 20.01 -5.06 -0.85
N ILE A 350 20.42 -3.94 -1.43
CA ILE A 350 21.36 -3.91 -2.55
C ILE A 350 22.53 -3.02 -2.17
N THR A 351 23.74 -3.46 -2.51
CA THR A 351 24.96 -2.68 -2.25
C THR A 351 25.60 -2.30 -3.57
N TRP A 352 25.96 -1.02 -3.69
CA TRP A 352 26.61 -0.46 -4.86
C TRP A 352 28.00 0.05 -4.54
N VAL A 353 28.93 -0.24 -5.43
CA VAL A 353 30.28 0.35 -5.47
C VAL A 353 30.48 0.94 -6.86
N VAL A 354 30.94 2.18 -6.92
CA VAL A 354 31.14 2.88 -8.20
C VAL A 354 32.59 3.25 -8.36
N ALA A 355 33.15 2.89 -9.51
CA ALA A 355 34.53 3.18 -9.86
C ALA A 355 34.61 3.98 -11.15
N SER A 356 35.57 4.90 -11.23
CA SER A 356 35.85 5.64 -12.47
C SER A 356 36.50 4.74 -13.52
N ASN A 357 35.86 4.61 -14.69
CA ASN A 357 36.42 3.83 -15.79
C ASN A 357 37.72 4.46 -16.34
N ALA A 358 37.85 5.80 -16.24
CA ALA A 358 39.08 6.51 -16.61
C ALA A 358 40.25 6.13 -15.68
N THR A 359 39.99 5.95 -14.39
CA THR A 359 41.01 5.47 -13.43
C THR A 359 41.37 4.01 -13.69
N ILE A 360 40.38 3.16 -13.97
CA ILE A 360 40.61 1.74 -14.30
C ILE A 360 41.50 1.61 -15.56
N THR A 361 41.19 2.37 -16.61
CA THR A 361 41.93 2.34 -17.89
C THR A 361 43.34 2.92 -17.75
N SER A 362 43.52 4.03 -17.04
CA SER A 362 44.85 4.63 -16.84
C SER A 362 45.76 3.80 -15.94
N THR A 363 45.21 3.21 -14.87
CA THR A 363 45.99 2.39 -13.92
C THR A 363 46.14 0.94 -14.34
N GLY A 364 45.32 0.46 -15.28
CA GLY A 364 45.25 -0.96 -15.68
C GLY A 364 44.75 -1.88 -14.55
N ARG A 365 44.15 -1.32 -13.49
CA ARG A 365 43.72 -2.08 -12.30
C ARG A 365 42.19 -2.13 -12.26
N PRO A 366 41.57 -3.30 -12.51
CA PRO A 366 40.13 -3.44 -12.41
C PRO A 366 39.63 -3.08 -11.01
N GLY A 367 38.54 -2.29 -10.98
CA GLY A 367 37.86 -1.85 -9.77
C GLY A 367 38.61 -0.79 -8.94
N SER A 368 39.67 -0.16 -9.46
CA SER A 368 40.36 0.96 -8.81
C SER A 368 39.62 2.28 -9.05
N GLY A 369 39.92 3.31 -8.22
CA GLY A 369 39.29 4.62 -8.36
C GLY A 369 37.83 4.59 -7.93
N VAL A 370 37.54 3.91 -6.82
CA VAL A 370 36.21 3.94 -6.21
C VAL A 370 36.00 5.28 -5.52
N PHE A 371 34.85 5.89 -5.75
CA PHE A 371 34.43 7.12 -5.09
C PHE A 371 33.09 6.94 -4.39
N GLY A 372 32.83 7.82 -3.42
CA GLY A 372 31.59 7.79 -2.66
C GLY A 372 30.44 8.42 -3.40
N MET A 373 29.32 7.69 -3.44
CA MET A 373 28.01 8.24 -3.77
C MET A 373 27.36 8.76 -2.49
N ARG A 374 26.72 9.91 -2.59
CA ARG A 374 26.15 10.60 -1.42
C ARG A 374 24.84 9.97 -0.95
N GLY A 375 24.09 9.39 -1.87
CA GLY A 375 22.80 8.78 -1.59
C GLY A 375 22.16 8.16 -2.83
N ALA A 376 20.91 7.76 -2.67
CA ALA A 376 20.08 7.29 -3.77
C ALA A 376 18.64 7.72 -3.57
N ILE A 377 17.94 8.08 -4.64
CA ILE A 377 16.50 8.30 -4.65
C ILE A 377 15.81 7.11 -5.29
N LEU A 378 14.65 6.72 -4.74
CA LEU A 378 13.74 5.82 -5.43
C LEU A 378 12.53 6.62 -5.91
N THR A 379 12.26 6.55 -7.21
CA THR A 379 11.18 7.27 -7.88
C THR A 379 10.13 6.31 -8.40
N ASP A 380 8.96 6.87 -8.71
CA ASP A 380 7.72 6.19 -9.05
C ASP A 380 7.07 5.43 -7.89
N SER A 381 5.81 5.07 -8.13
CA SER A 381 5.02 4.25 -7.24
C SER A 381 4.35 3.13 -8.01
N LEU A 382 4.34 1.95 -7.41
CA LEU A 382 3.59 0.80 -7.93
C LEU A 382 2.21 0.80 -7.26
N LEU A 383 1.13 0.64 -8.03
CA LEU A 383 -0.25 0.84 -7.55
C LEU A 383 -0.61 0.02 -6.29
N ASN A 384 -0.03 -1.18 -6.18
CA ASN A 384 -0.38 -2.18 -5.16
C ASN A 384 0.63 -2.29 -4.01
N ILE A 385 1.77 -1.62 -4.10
CA ILE A 385 2.82 -1.71 -3.09
C ILE A 385 3.43 -0.35 -2.81
N LYS A 386 3.76 -0.16 -1.55
CA LYS A 386 4.50 0.97 -1.05
C LYS A 386 5.92 0.50 -0.79
N VAL A 387 6.86 1.13 -1.49
CA VAL A 387 8.30 0.91 -1.26
C VAL A 387 8.78 1.99 -0.30
N ARG A 388 9.64 1.63 0.64
CA ARG A 388 10.42 2.55 1.46
C ARG A 388 11.88 2.16 1.31
N SER A 389 12.78 3.13 1.36
CA SER A 389 14.21 2.86 1.36
C SER A 389 14.92 3.62 2.47
N ASN A 390 16.04 3.05 2.92
CA ASN A 390 17.02 3.72 3.73
C ASN A 390 18.37 3.52 3.07
N VAL A 391 19.10 4.61 2.93
CA VAL A 391 20.36 4.64 2.21
C VAL A 391 21.47 4.96 3.18
N THR A 392 22.53 4.15 3.18
CA THR A 392 23.72 4.35 3.98
C THR A 392 24.92 4.41 3.04
N ALA A 393 25.63 5.52 3.02
CA ALA A 393 26.87 5.71 2.27
C ALA A 393 28.06 5.60 3.22
N THR A 394 28.78 4.47 3.18
CA THR A 394 29.87 4.19 4.14
C THR A 394 31.10 5.06 3.92
N CYS A 395 31.31 5.56 2.69
CA CYS A 395 32.44 6.44 2.32
C CYS A 395 32.54 7.72 3.16
N TYR A 396 31.43 8.17 3.75
CA TYR A 396 31.36 9.40 4.55
C TYR A 396 31.30 9.13 6.06
N ILE A 397 31.45 7.86 6.46
CA ILE A 397 31.46 7.44 7.85
C ILE A 397 32.92 7.18 8.23
N PRO A 398 33.57 8.04 9.05
CA PRO A 398 35.01 7.94 9.31
C PRO A 398 35.45 6.61 9.94
N THR A 399 34.55 5.93 10.64
CA THR A 399 34.81 4.64 11.30
C THR A 399 34.66 3.44 10.37
N ASP A 400 34.07 3.61 9.18
CA ASP A 400 33.83 2.51 8.26
C ASP A 400 35.07 2.28 7.37
N PRO A 401 35.60 1.05 7.26
CA PRO A 401 36.74 0.74 6.39
C PRO A 401 36.37 0.70 4.90
N GLY A 402 35.08 0.82 4.56
CA GLY A 402 34.53 0.67 3.23
C GLY A 402 34.18 1.97 2.51
N CYS A 403 33.84 1.82 1.24
CA CYS A 403 33.25 2.89 0.45
C CYS A 403 32.20 2.30 -0.50
N GLU A 404 31.02 2.06 0.07
CA GLU A 404 29.88 1.47 -0.58
C GLU A 404 28.60 2.27 -0.27
N LEU A 405 27.63 2.17 -1.17
CA LEU A 405 26.28 2.66 -0.99
C LEU A 405 25.34 1.48 -0.73
N ILE A 406 24.85 1.38 0.48
CA ILE A 406 23.94 0.32 0.91
C ILE A 406 22.52 0.87 0.90
N ILE A 407 21.66 0.26 0.08
CA ILE A 407 20.25 0.64 -0.04
C ILE A 407 19.42 -0.50 0.55
N GLN A 408 18.82 -0.26 1.71
CA GLN A 408 17.84 -1.16 2.32
C GLN A 408 16.46 -0.80 1.81
N ILE A 409 15.75 -1.79 1.28
CA ILE A 409 14.44 -1.61 0.64
C ILE A 409 13.41 -2.39 1.43
N TRP A 410 12.31 -1.74 1.79
CA TRP A 410 11.13 -2.37 2.40
C TRP A 410 9.94 -2.21 1.46
N VAL A 411 9.29 -3.32 1.16
CA VAL A 411 8.10 -3.33 0.31
C VAL A 411 6.92 -3.80 1.16
N GLU A 412 5.90 -2.98 1.27
CA GLU A 412 4.66 -3.26 2.00
C GLU A 412 3.45 -3.07 1.09
N ARG A 413 2.32 -3.73 1.36
CA ARG A 413 1.08 -3.47 0.60
C ARG A 413 0.55 -2.06 0.88
N THR A 414 -0.02 -1.41 -0.14
CA THR A 414 -0.65 -0.09 0.04
C THR A 414 -1.89 -0.19 0.94
N GLY A 415 -2.27 0.94 1.55
CA GLY A 415 -3.50 1.01 2.35
C GLY A 415 -4.75 0.62 1.56
N LEU A 416 -4.77 0.88 0.25
CA LEU A 416 -5.87 0.53 -0.65
C LEU A 416 -6.06 -1.00 -0.73
N VAL A 417 -4.98 -1.75 -0.90
CA VAL A 417 -5.02 -3.23 -0.94
C VAL A 417 -5.52 -3.77 0.40
N LYS A 418 -4.97 -3.26 1.51
CA LYS A 418 -5.39 -3.65 2.88
C LYS A 418 -6.87 -3.39 3.11
N PHE A 419 -7.38 -2.24 2.68
CA PHE A 419 -8.79 -1.88 2.79
C PHE A 419 -9.68 -2.76 1.91
N CYS A 420 -9.32 -2.97 0.64
CA CYS A 420 -10.09 -3.82 -0.27
C CYS A 420 -10.24 -5.24 0.27
N VAL A 421 -9.12 -5.82 0.74
CA VAL A 421 -9.11 -7.13 1.39
C VAL A 421 -9.99 -7.16 2.64
N PHE A 422 -9.89 -6.15 3.51
CA PHE A 422 -10.70 -6.09 4.72
C PHE A 422 -12.19 -5.94 4.43
N ALA A 423 -12.56 -5.14 3.42
CA ALA A 423 -13.94 -4.98 3.00
C ALA A 423 -14.52 -6.30 2.46
N VAL A 424 -13.77 -7.00 1.61
CA VAL A 424 -14.15 -8.34 1.11
C VAL A 424 -14.30 -9.32 2.26
N PHE A 425 -13.33 -9.34 3.19
CA PHE A 425 -13.39 -10.19 4.39
C PHE A 425 -14.66 -9.93 5.20
N LEU A 426 -14.98 -8.66 5.47
CA LEU A 426 -16.16 -8.27 6.26
C LEU A 426 -17.47 -8.62 5.55
N VAL A 427 -17.58 -8.33 4.24
CA VAL A 427 -18.77 -8.69 3.45
C VAL A 427 -18.98 -10.20 3.44
N ASN A 428 -17.91 -10.98 3.24
CA ASN A 428 -17.99 -12.44 3.26
C ASN A 428 -18.50 -12.96 4.60
N TRP A 429 -18.01 -12.43 5.71
CA TRP A 429 -18.49 -12.82 7.04
C TRP A 429 -19.95 -12.41 7.29
N ILE A 430 -20.37 -11.22 6.88
CA ILE A 430 -21.78 -10.79 7.01
C ILE A 430 -22.69 -11.74 6.22
N VAL A 431 -22.32 -12.11 4.99
CA VAL A 431 -23.10 -13.04 4.16
C VAL A 431 -23.16 -14.42 4.80
N THR A 432 -22.03 -14.95 5.28
CA THR A 432 -21.99 -16.25 5.97
C THR A 432 -22.86 -16.24 7.23
N ILE A 433 -22.75 -15.21 8.07
CA ILE A 433 -23.55 -15.08 9.30
C ILE A 433 -25.04 -14.99 8.95
N ALA A 434 -25.41 -14.22 7.92
CA ALA A 434 -26.80 -14.13 7.47
C ALA A 434 -27.34 -15.48 6.99
N ILE A 435 -26.59 -16.22 6.17
CA ILE A 435 -26.95 -17.57 5.73
C ILE A 435 -27.09 -18.52 6.92
N PHE A 436 -26.16 -18.45 7.87
CA PHE A 436 -26.18 -19.26 9.08
C PHE A 436 -27.42 -18.97 9.94
N LEU A 437 -27.75 -17.70 10.17
CA LEU A 437 -28.93 -17.29 10.93
C LEU A 437 -30.24 -17.71 10.24
N VAL A 438 -30.35 -17.50 8.92
CA VAL A 438 -31.52 -17.95 8.14
C VAL A 438 -31.66 -19.47 8.19
N THR A 439 -30.55 -20.20 8.10
CA THR A 439 -30.55 -21.66 8.22
C THR A 439 -30.93 -22.10 9.64
N GLY A 440 -30.42 -21.41 10.66
CA GLY A 440 -30.74 -21.66 12.06
C GLY A 440 -32.22 -21.44 12.36
N GLU A 441 -32.80 -20.33 11.90
CA GLU A 441 -34.25 -20.08 12.06
C GLU A 441 -35.09 -21.12 11.32
N ALA A 442 -34.70 -21.48 10.08
CA ALA A 442 -35.38 -22.51 9.31
C ALA A 442 -35.39 -23.88 10.01
N LEU A 443 -34.28 -24.24 10.67
CA LEU A 443 -34.14 -25.52 11.36
C LEU A 443 -34.77 -25.52 12.77
N LEU A 444 -34.58 -24.46 13.55
CA LEU A 444 -35.00 -24.41 14.96
C LEU A 444 -36.48 -24.07 15.12
N LEU A 445 -37.01 -23.12 14.35
CA LEU A 445 -38.39 -22.65 14.52
C LEU A 445 -39.40 -23.50 13.74
N ASN A 446 -38.93 -24.52 13.02
CA ASN A 446 -39.74 -25.43 12.20
C ASN A 446 -40.73 -24.67 11.27
N ARG A 447 -40.39 -23.42 10.88
CA ARG A 447 -41.22 -22.57 10.03
C ARG A 447 -41.07 -22.98 8.57
N THR A 448 -41.72 -24.09 8.23
CA THR A 448 -41.72 -24.72 6.91
C THR A 448 -42.24 -23.81 5.79
N ASN A 449 -43.08 -22.81 6.11
CA ASN A 449 -43.67 -21.91 5.11
C ASN A 449 -42.69 -20.92 4.46
N ILE A 450 -41.54 -20.63 5.09
CA ILE A 450 -40.48 -19.81 4.47
C ILE A 450 -39.69 -20.61 3.42
N LEU A 451 -39.71 -21.96 3.49
CA LEU A 451 -38.99 -22.84 2.57
C LEU A 451 -39.69 -23.08 1.23
N SER A 452 -40.89 -22.54 1.03
CA SER A 452 -41.59 -22.68 -0.26
C SER A 452 -40.85 -21.96 -1.40
N GLY A 453 -39.99 -20.97 -1.09
CA GLY A 453 -39.12 -20.33 -2.06
C GLY A 453 -37.89 -21.19 -2.37
N THR A 454 -37.77 -21.66 -3.62
CA THR A 454 -36.59 -22.40 -4.13
C THR A 454 -35.30 -21.56 -4.10
N ASP A 455 -35.43 -20.25 -3.90
CA ASP A 455 -34.39 -19.25 -4.14
C ASP A 455 -33.26 -19.28 -3.11
N ILE A 456 -33.52 -19.68 -1.86
CA ILE A 456 -32.51 -19.67 -0.79
C ILE A 456 -31.37 -20.67 -1.08
N LEU A 457 -31.70 -21.85 -1.60
CA LEU A 457 -30.67 -22.85 -1.96
C LEU A 457 -29.80 -22.34 -3.12
N ALA A 458 -30.41 -21.67 -4.11
CA ALA A 458 -29.68 -21.07 -5.22
C ALA A 458 -28.71 -19.97 -4.74
N ILE A 459 -29.13 -19.14 -3.76
CA ILE A 459 -28.28 -18.12 -3.15
C ILE A 459 -27.07 -18.75 -2.44
N CYS A 460 -27.28 -19.81 -1.66
CA CYS A 460 -26.16 -20.49 -0.98
C CYS A 460 -25.15 -21.11 -1.95
N PHE A 461 -25.64 -21.76 -3.03
CA PHE A 461 -24.76 -22.28 -4.08
C PHE A 461 -24.01 -21.18 -4.82
N SER A 462 -24.69 -20.08 -5.16
CA SER A 462 -24.04 -18.93 -5.78
C SER A 462 -22.96 -18.34 -4.88
N ALA A 463 -23.19 -18.27 -3.57
CA ALA A 463 -22.22 -17.77 -2.59
C ALA A 463 -20.95 -18.65 -2.53
N LEU A 464 -21.09 -19.98 -2.62
CA LEU A 464 -19.94 -20.91 -2.61
C LEU A 464 -18.96 -20.67 -3.76
N PHE A 465 -19.46 -20.33 -4.94
CA PHE A 465 -18.60 -20.02 -6.09
C PHE A 465 -18.14 -18.56 -6.13
N ALA A 466 -18.97 -17.63 -5.63
CA ALA A 466 -18.60 -16.22 -5.59
C ALA A 466 -17.40 -15.95 -4.68
N LEU A 467 -17.27 -16.66 -3.55
CA LEU A 467 -16.21 -16.44 -2.57
C LEU A 467 -14.79 -16.63 -3.16
N PRO A 468 -14.46 -17.77 -3.81
CA PRO A 468 -13.19 -17.93 -4.51
C PRO A 468 -13.01 -16.94 -5.68
N SER A 469 -14.08 -16.60 -6.41
CA SER A 469 -14.01 -15.65 -7.51
C SER A 469 -13.68 -14.24 -7.06
N VAL A 470 -14.21 -13.76 -5.94
CA VAL A 470 -13.88 -12.43 -5.41
C VAL A 470 -12.41 -12.38 -4.96
N ARG A 471 -11.87 -13.49 -4.46
CA ARG A 471 -10.46 -13.59 -4.09
C ARG A 471 -9.53 -13.36 -5.29
N SER A 472 -9.82 -13.93 -6.46
CA SER A 472 -8.94 -13.77 -7.64
C SER A 472 -8.92 -12.33 -8.19
N LEU A 473 -9.88 -11.50 -7.78
CA LEU A 473 -9.92 -10.07 -8.10
C LEU A 473 -9.06 -9.22 -7.16
N LEU A 474 -8.53 -9.79 -6.08
CA LEU A 474 -7.71 -9.04 -5.13
C LEU A 474 -6.33 -8.73 -5.75
N PRO A 475 -5.88 -7.46 -5.66
CA PRO A 475 -4.65 -7.03 -6.32
C PRO A 475 -3.41 -7.68 -5.70
N GLY A 476 -2.67 -8.45 -6.52
CA GLY A 476 -1.40 -9.04 -6.12
C GLY A 476 -1.53 -10.13 -5.05
N VAL A 477 -2.66 -10.84 -5.04
CA VAL A 477 -2.91 -11.97 -4.14
C VAL A 477 -1.87 -13.08 -4.39
N PRO A 478 -1.21 -13.60 -3.34
CA PRO A 478 -0.32 -14.74 -3.47
C PRO A 478 -1.12 -16.03 -3.75
N GLY A 479 -0.40 -17.13 -3.97
CA GLY A 479 -0.98 -18.46 -4.09
C GLY A 479 -1.87 -18.87 -2.91
N TYR A 480 -2.58 -20.00 -3.05
CA TYR A 480 -3.43 -20.54 -1.98
C TYR A 480 -2.63 -20.77 -0.69
N GLY A 481 -3.24 -20.41 0.44
CA GLY A 481 -2.69 -20.66 1.78
C GLY A 481 -2.21 -19.42 2.53
N CYS A 482 -2.59 -18.23 2.08
CA CYS A 482 -2.36 -17.01 2.86
C CYS A 482 -3.36 -16.89 4.03
N LEU A 483 -3.07 -15.99 4.96
CA LEU A 483 -3.88 -15.73 6.15
C LEU A 483 -5.36 -15.47 5.83
N LEU A 484 -5.60 -14.68 4.78
CA LEU A 484 -6.93 -14.37 4.27
C LEU A 484 -7.69 -15.65 3.91
N ASP A 485 -7.03 -16.61 3.25
CA ASP A 485 -7.66 -17.88 2.90
C ASP A 485 -8.02 -18.68 4.15
N MET A 486 -7.07 -18.80 5.08
CA MET A 486 -7.20 -19.63 6.27
C MET A 486 -8.27 -19.13 7.24
N VAL A 487 -8.40 -17.82 7.40
CA VAL A 487 -9.33 -17.20 8.36
C VAL A 487 -10.60 -16.71 7.68
N GLY A 488 -10.51 -16.25 6.43
CA GLY A 488 -11.59 -15.54 5.74
C GLY A 488 -12.34 -16.36 4.72
N ILE A 489 -11.71 -17.24 3.95
CA ILE A 489 -12.41 -17.96 2.86
C ILE A 489 -12.73 -19.39 3.28
N LEU A 490 -11.76 -20.13 3.78
CA LEU A 490 -11.91 -21.54 4.12
C LEU A 490 -13.03 -21.77 5.16
N PRO A 491 -13.09 -21.05 6.30
CA PRO A 491 -14.16 -21.26 7.28
C PRO A 491 -15.53 -20.86 6.72
N ASN A 492 -15.59 -19.78 5.94
CA ASN A 492 -16.83 -19.31 5.32
C ASN A 492 -17.40 -20.35 4.34
N VAL A 493 -16.56 -20.90 3.46
CA VAL A 493 -16.97 -21.96 2.52
C VAL A 493 -17.44 -23.21 3.27
N ILE A 494 -16.75 -23.62 4.34
CA ILE A 494 -17.15 -24.77 5.17
C ILE A 494 -18.52 -24.53 5.82
N ILE A 495 -18.73 -23.37 6.45
CA ILE A 495 -19.99 -23.03 7.12
C ILE A 495 -21.14 -23.00 6.11
N VAL A 496 -20.96 -22.31 4.98
CA VAL A 496 -21.98 -22.21 3.93
C VAL A 496 -22.30 -23.59 3.33
N ALA A 497 -21.29 -24.43 3.10
CA ALA A 497 -21.47 -25.79 2.60
C ALA A 497 -22.30 -26.63 3.58
N LEU A 498 -21.96 -26.62 4.88
CA LEU A 498 -22.72 -27.31 5.91
C LEU A 498 -24.18 -26.81 5.97
N CYS A 499 -24.39 -25.49 5.98
CA CYS A 499 -25.74 -24.91 5.96
C CYS A 499 -26.53 -25.38 4.74
N THR A 500 -25.90 -25.39 3.56
CA THR A 500 -26.51 -25.85 2.31
C THR A 500 -26.91 -27.32 2.38
N THR A 501 -26.04 -28.19 2.90
CA THR A 501 -26.32 -29.63 3.08
C THR A 501 -27.47 -29.85 4.05
N PHE A 502 -27.48 -29.17 5.21
CA PHE A 502 -28.57 -29.28 6.17
C PHE A 502 -29.90 -28.81 5.57
N PHE A 503 -29.88 -27.68 4.86
CA PHE A 503 -31.06 -27.15 4.20
C PHE A 503 -31.59 -28.09 3.11
N ALA A 504 -30.71 -28.64 2.26
CA ALA A 504 -31.07 -29.61 1.23
C ALA A 504 -31.68 -30.88 1.84
N ASN A 505 -31.09 -31.42 2.90
CA ASN A 505 -31.60 -32.58 3.61
C ASN A 505 -32.97 -32.31 4.26
N SER A 506 -33.13 -31.16 4.91
CA SER A 506 -34.43 -30.73 5.48
C SER A 506 -35.52 -30.67 4.41
N ARG A 507 -35.19 -30.08 3.25
CA ARG A 507 -36.11 -29.98 2.12
C ARG A 507 -36.49 -31.33 1.52
N LEU A 508 -35.51 -32.25 1.37
CA LEU A 508 -35.78 -33.61 0.90
C LEU A 508 -36.71 -34.35 1.85
N ARG A 509 -36.50 -34.23 3.17
CA ARG A 509 -37.39 -34.82 4.19
C ARG A 509 -38.80 -34.25 4.13
N MET A 510 -38.95 -32.93 3.95
CA MET A 510 -40.27 -32.31 3.79
C MET A 510 -41.01 -32.81 2.55
N ARG A 511 -40.33 -32.89 1.39
CA ARG A 511 -40.95 -33.39 0.15
C ARG A 511 -41.38 -34.85 0.30
N ALA A 512 -40.56 -35.68 0.93
CA ALA A 512 -40.91 -37.07 1.21
C ALA A 512 -42.13 -37.20 2.14
N HIS A 513 -42.26 -36.32 3.14
CA HIS A 513 -43.44 -36.29 4.01
C HIS A 513 -44.70 -35.91 3.24
N GLN A 514 -44.63 -34.84 2.42
CA GLN A 514 -45.76 -34.37 1.61
C GLN A 514 -46.23 -35.41 0.59
N GLN A 515 -45.32 -36.17 -0.02
CA GLN A 515 -45.69 -37.28 -0.92
C GLN A 515 -46.45 -38.38 -0.18
N ARG A 516 -46.00 -38.77 1.03
CA ARG A 516 -46.67 -39.78 1.85
C ARG A 516 -48.07 -39.35 2.30
N GLU A 517 -48.27 -38.06 2.59
CA GLU A 517 -49.60 -37.53 2.94
C GLU A 517 -50.55 -37.58 1.74
N ARG A 518 -50.09 -37.17 0.55
CA ARG A 518 -50.89 -37.27 -0.69
C ARG A 518 -51.26 -38.70 -1.05
N GLU A 519 -50.33 -39.64 -0.88
CA GLU A 519 -50.61 -41.07 -1.09
C GLU A 519 -51.63 -41.64 -0.10
N ARG A 520 -51.74 -41.07 1.10
CA ARG A 520 -52.75 -41.46 2.09
C ARG A 520 -54.12 -40.91 1.73
N GLU A 521 -54.19 -39.64 1.33
CA GLU A 521 -55.44 -38.99 0.91
C GLU A 521 -56.02 -39.65 -0.35
N GLY A 522 -55.18 -39.99 -1.33
CA GLY A 522 -55.63 -40.68 -2.55
C GLY A 522 -56.07 -42.13 -2.37
N LYS A 523 -55.87 -42.75 -1.20
CA LYS A 523 -56.39 -44.10 -0.89
C LYS A 523 -57.73 -44.08 -0.14
N SER A 524 -58.19 -42.90 0.30
CA SER A 524 -59.46 -42.74 1.02
C SER A 524 -60.65 -42.35 0.13
N GLU A 525 -60.39 -42.09 -1.16
CA GLU A 525 -61.41 -42.04 -2.23
C GLU A 525 -61.54 -43.42 -2.89
#